data_AF-A0A7R9IEI9-F1
#
_entry.id   AF-A0A7R9IEI9-F1
#
_cell.length_a   1.000
_cell.length_b   1.000
_cell.length_c   1.000
_cell.angle_alpha   90.00
_cell.angle_beta   90.00
_cell.angle_gamma   90.00
#
_symmetry.space_group_name_H-M   'P 1'
#
loop_
_entity.id
_entity.type
_entity.pdbx_description
1 polymer ?
#
loop_
_entity_poly.entity_id
_entity_poly.type
_entity_poly.pdbx_seq_one_letter_code
_entity_poly.pdbx_strand_id
1 'polypeptide(L)'
;CVSSCVSTPVVKPGHCPNAESLTVFDTVCLDACSQDSACPQTHKCCRHDCGATCQEAQGLRTVPGLPDIPSNITVMERRRGRVVSIHWLGQEAPRLFYLLEQRQHVGHRFSQDRLGPWMPSHRSSRPSATLKGALKPGRWYEFRVAAVDANGTRGFSEPSQPFTLSIGKFHESGPKGTAVLVTARQNVKQCPKPPGPPEDLTVQSRPSGNGTYRGLLKWKHPRNSDLPVQKYKVFWSRRFQEKAAASVLVNKQFVPRDVTQIVLNNLQAHSLYFLQVQALAQFGRDRLKGEKAATFLDTASMAIVILSRSNPNP
;
A
#
# COMPACT_ATOMS: atom_id res chain seq x y z
N CYS A 1 -5.74 23.70 18.09
CA CYS A 1 -4.97 22.67 18.83
C CYS A 1 -3.88 22.01 17.98
N VAL A 2 -4.20 21.31 16.88
CA VAL A 2 -3.18 20.63 16.05
C VAL A 2 -2.17 21.61 15.43
N SER A 3 -2.64 22.70 14.80
CA SER A 3 -1.77 23.74 14.23
C SER A 3 -0.81 24.33 15.26
N SER A 4 -1.33 24.62 16.46
CA SER A 4 -0.54 25.12 17.60
C SER A 4 0.54 24.12 18.07
N CYS A 5 0.21 22.82 18.15
CA CYS A 5 1.17 21.76 18.50
C CYS A 5 2.27 21.57 17.44
N VAL A 6 1.94 21.74 16.15
CA VAL A 6 2.94 21.65 15.07
C VAL A 6 3.81 22.91 14.99
N SER A 7 3.27 24.08 15.35
CA SER A 7 3.99 25.36 15.31
C SER A 7 4.96 25.57 16.47
N THR A 8 4.82 24.84 17.58
CA THR A 8 5.77 24.95 18.69
C THR A 8 7.09 24.27 18.32
N PRO A 9 8.23 24.98 18.38
CA PRO A 9 9.52 24.37 18.09
C PRO A 9 9.80 23.27 19.13
N VAL A 10 9.85 22.04 18.65
CA VAL A 10 10.16 20.86 19.47
C VAL A 10 11.67 20.74 19.57
N VAL A 11 12.20 20.87 20.78
CA VAL A 11 13.60 20.52 21.06
C VAL A 11 13.65 19.04 21.40
N LYS A 12 14.32 18.24 20.58
CA LYS A 12 14.49 16.81 20.86
C LYS A 12 15.54 16.63 21.96
N PRO A 13 15.37 15.63 22.83
CA PRO A 13 16.34 15.34 23.88
C PRO A 13 17.71 14.92 23.33
N GLY A 14 18.73 15.03 24.18
CA GLY A 14 20.13 14.81 23.82
C GLY A 14 20.78 16.06 23.22
N HIS A 15 22.04 15.92 22.79
CA HIS A 15 22.87 17.03 22.33
C HIS A 15 23.53 16.70 20.99
N CYS A 16 23.95 17.74 20.28
CA CYS A 16 24.70 17.58 19.04
C CYS A 16 26.09 17.00 19.32
N PRO A 17 26.64 16.19 18.39
CA PRO A 17 28.01 15.70 18.49
C PRO A 17 29.03 16.85 18.46
N ASN A 18 30.16 16.63 19.13
CA ASN A 18 31.29 17.56 19.09
C ASN A 18 31.88 17.61 17.67
N ALA A 19 32.40 18.77 17.26
CA ALA A 19 32.97 18.98 15.93
C ALA A 19 34.10 17.97 15.58
N GLU A 20 34.88 17.54 16.57
CA GLU A 20 35.98 16.56 16.39
C GLU A 20 35.49 15.14 16.04
N SER A 21 34.23 14.83 16.37
CA SER A 21 33.60 13.53 16.09
C SER A 21 32.85 13.50 14.76
N LEU A 22 32.79 14.62 14.06
CA LEU A 22 32.06 14.76 12.81
C LEU A 22 32.98 14.52 11.62
N THR A 23 32.50 13.73 10.66
CA THR A 23 33.18 13.54 9.39
C THR A 23 32.97 14.75 8.48
N VAL A 24 33.75 14.87 7.42
CA VAL A 24 33.58 15.92 6.40
C VAL A 24 32.18 15.90 5.77
N PHE A 25 31.53 14.72 5.75
CA PHE A 25 30.16 14.58 5.24
C PHE A 25 29.09 15.03 6.26
N ASP A 26 29.45 15.12 7.53
CA ASP A 26 28.53 15.56 8.59
C ASP A 26 28.49 17.09 8.70
N THR A 27 29.55 17.77 8.24
CA THR A 27 29.70 19.24 8.27
C THR A 27 29.64 19.87 6.87
N VAL A 28 28.91 19.25 5.94
CA VAL A 28 28.71 19.83 4.60
C VAL A 28 28.05 21.20 4.72
N CYS A 29 28.54 22.14 3.91
CA CYS A 29 28.08 23.52 3.82
C CYS A 29 26.69 23.62 3.15
N LEU A 30 25.69 23.05 3.80
CA LEU A 30 24.29 23.02 3.36
C LEU A 30 23.36 23.14 4.57
N ASP A 31 22.20 23.75 4.38
CA ASP A 31 21.13 23.81 5.37
C ASP A 31 20.08 22.73 5.08
N ALA A 32 20.33 21.50 5.55
CA ALA A 32 19.39 20.39 5.44
C ALA A 32 18.22 20.47 6.44
N CYS A 33 18.38 21.25 7.51
CA CYS A 33 17.38 21.40 8.55
C CYS A 33 17.40 22.80 9.17
N SER A 34 16.26 23.23 9.71
CA SER A 34 16.14 24.48 10.48
C SER A 34 15.85 24.25 11.97
N GLN A 35 15.26 23.10 12.31
CA GLN A 35 14.86 22.72 13.66
C GLN A 35 14.83 21.19 13.80
N ASP A 36 14.90 20.69 15.03
CA ASP A 36 14.96 19.24 15.32
C ASP A 36 13.79 18.47 14.70
N SER A 37 12.59 19.05 14.61
CA SER A 37 11.42 18.39 14.01
C SER A 37 11.51 18.17 12.50
N ALA A 38 12.43 18.86 11.80
CA ALA A 38 12.74 18.59 10.40
C ALA A 38 13.60 17.33 10.23
N CYS A 39 14.28 16.89 11.30
CA CYS A 39 15.13 15.71 11.27
C CYS A 39 14.34 14.43 11.57
N PRO A 40 14.72 13.29 10.97
CA PRO A 40 14.04 12.02 11.19
C PRO A 40 14.25 11.50 12.62
N GLN A 41 13.26 10.78 13.14
CA GLN A 41 13.35 10.06 14.41
C GLN A 41 13.90 10.94 15.56
N THR A 42 14.94 10.48 16.25
CA THR A 42 15.61 11.17 17.36
C THR A 42 16.78 12.05 16.93
N HIS A 43 17.01 12.23 15.62
CA HIS A 43 18.10 13.07 15.12
C HIS A 43 17.82 14.55 15.43
N LYS A 44 18.88 15.27 15.76
CA LYS A 44 18.85 16.70 16.06
C LYS A 44 19.36 17.50 14.88
N CYS A 45 18.87 18.73 14.75
CA CYS A 45 19.37 19.68 13.76
C CYS A 45 20.57 20.43 14.35
N CYS A 46 21.77 20.10 13.87
CA CYS A 46 23.01 20.60 14.41
C CYS A 46 23.62 21.64 13.47
N ARG A 47 23.92 22.82 14.01
CA ARG A 47 24.55 23.91 13.26
C ARG A 47 26.07 23.77 13.32
N HIS A 48 26.69 24.00 12.18
CA HIS A 48 28.13 24.03 11.96
C HIS A 48 28.51 25.36 11.32
N ASP A 49 29.80 25.58 11.07
CA ASP A 49 30.36 26.88 10.67
C ASP A 49 29.69 27.51 9.43
N CYS A 50 29.18 26.69 8.51
CA CYS A 50 28.55 27.18 7.29
C CYS A 50 27.27 26.46 6.85
N GLY A 51 26.60 25.74 7.77
CA GLY A 51 25.34 25.05 7.47
C GLY A 51 24.72 24.33 8.67
N ALA A 52 23.65 23.58 8.42
CA ALA A 52 22.96 22.78 9.43
C ALA A 52 22.55 21.40 8.90
N THR A 53 22.91 20.34 9.61
CA THR A 53 22.68 18.95 9.20
C THR A 53 21.99 18.14 10.31
N CYS A 54 21.27 17.09 9.92
CA CYS A 54 20.63 16.20 10.88
C CYS A 54 21.63 15.18 11.42
N GLN A 55 21.91 15.23 12.72
CA GLN A 55 22.90 14.39 13.39
C GLN A 55 22.25 13.48 14.43
N GLU A 56 22.85 12.31 14.68
CA GLU A 56 22.44 11.45 15.79
C GLU A 56 22.64 12.17 17.13
N ALA A 57 21.62 12.11 18.00
CA ALA A 57 21.68 12.77 19.30
C ALA A 57 22.61 12.01 20.27
N GLN A 58 23.62 12.69 20.79
CA GLN A 58 24.48 12.16 21.84
C GLN A 58 23.82 12.32 23.23
N GLY A 59 24.17 11.43 24.16
CA GLY A 59 23.67 11.45 25.54
C GLY A 59 22.19 11.07 25.70
N LEU A 60 21.51 10.64 24.63
CA LEU A 60 20.08 10.34 24.68
C LEU A 60 19.72 9.23 25.70
N ARG A 61 20.65 8.28 25.93
CA ARG A 61 20.50 7.19 26.89
C ARG A 61 20.58 7.62 28.36
N THR A 62 21.15 8.80 28.64
CA THR A 62 21.38 9.29 29.99
C THR A 62 20.45 10.42 30.38
N VAL A 63 19.63 10.94 29.45
CA VAL A 63 18.66 11.99 29.74
C VAL A 63 17.67 11.50 30.82
N PRO A 64 17.60 12.17 31.98
CA PRO A 64 16.66 11.83 33.04
C PRO A 64 15.20 12.04 32.58
N GLY A 65 14.31 11.18 33.07
CA GLY A 65 12.88 11.31 32.81
C GLY A 65 12.43 10.93 31.39
N LEU A 66 13.32 10.44 30.52
CA LEU A 66 12.91 9.77 29.28
C LEU A 66 12.60 8.30 29.54
N PRO A 67 11.62 7.72 28.83
CA PRO A 67 11.27 6.32 28.98
C PRO A 67 12.31 5.42 28.33
N ASP A 68 12.51 4.24 28.93
CA ASP A 68 13.41 3.23 28.40
C ASP A 68 12.91 2.63 27.08
N ILE A 69 13.86 2.21 26.25
CA ILE A 69 13.54 1.59 24.96
C ILE A 69 12.93 0.20 25.22
N PRO A 70 11.74 -0.10 24.65
CA PRO A 70 11.14 -1.42 24.75
C PRO A 70 12.04 -2.52 24.19
N SER A 71 11.90 -3.74 24.70
CA SER A 71 12.70 -4.88 24.23
C SER A 71 11.88 -6.16 24.14
N ASN A 72 12.49 -7.22 23.58
CA ASN A 72 11.90 -8.56 23.50
C ASN A 72 10.50 -8.57 22.87
N ILE A 73 10.38 -8.03 21.64
CA ILE A 73 9.11 -8.01 20.92
C ILE A 73 8.75 -9.42 20.48
N THR A 74 7.57 -9.88 20.90
CA THR A 74 6.99 -11.16 20.51
C THR A 74 5.69 -10.93 19.74
N VAL A 75 5.52 -11.66 18.64
CA VAL A 75 4.35 -11.55 17.75
C VAL A 75 3.64 -12.89 17.70
N MET A 76 2.34 -12.89 18.02
CA MET A 76 1.53 -14.11 18.08
C MET A 76 0.27 -13.99 17.24
N GLU A 77 0.11 -14.91 16.30
CA GLU A 77 -1.13 -15.07 15.54
C GLU A 77 -2.22 -15.70 16.43
N ARG A 78 -3.41 -15.10 16.43
CA ARG A 78 -4.59 -15.58 17.16
C ARG A 78 -5.82 -15.64 16.26
N ARG A 79 -6.79 -16.48 16.65
CA ARG A 79 -8.09 -16.63 15.96
C ARG A 79 -7.93 -16.87 14.44
N ARG A 80 -7.00 -17.76 14.04
CA ARG A 80 -6.69 -18.09 12.64
C ARG A 80 -6.38 -16.84 11.80
N GLY A 81 -5.43 -16.04 12.28
CA GLY A 81 -4.90 -14.86 11.58
C GLY A 81 -5.82 -13.65 11.52
N ARG A 82 -6.98 -13.66 12.22
CA ARG A 82 -7.85 -12.49 12.31
C ARG A 82 -7.35 -11.48 13.33
N VAL A 83 -6.58 -11.95 14.31
CA VAL A 83 -6.05 -11.13 15.40
C VAL A 83 -4.57 -11.44 15.54
N VAL A 84 -3.74 -10.41 15.61
CA VAL A 84 -2.31 -10.54 15.92
C VAL A 84 -2.07 -9.80 17.22
N SER A 85 -1.55 -10.52 18.21
CA SER A 85 -1.17 -9.96 19.51
C SER A 85 0.33 -9.77 19.52
N ILE A 86 0.76 -8.54 19.82
CA ILE A 86 2.17 -8.16 19.91
C ILE A 86 2.42 -7.77 21.36
N HIS A 87 3.45 -8.35 21.97
CA HIS A 87 3.86 -8.06 23.34
C HIS A 87 5.33 -7.66 23.36
N TRP A 88 5.72 -6.81 24.30
CA TRP A 88 7.11 -6.42 24.52
C TRP A 88 7.35 -6.19 26.02
N LEU A 89 8.62 -6.14 26.41
CA LEU A 89 9.03 -5.67 27.72
C LEU A 89 9.12 -4.14 27.68
N GLY A 90 8.56 -3.49 28.70
CA GLY A 90 8.56 -2.04 28.83
C GLY A 90 8.03 -1.62 30.20
N GLN A 91 8.29 -0.37 30.56
CA GLN A 91 7.88 0.21 31.84
C GLN A 91 6.40 0.60 31.86
N GLU A 92 5.81 0.68 33.04
CA GLU A 92 4.50 1.29 33.23
C GLU A 92 4.68 2.61 33.98
N ALA A 93 4.24 3.71 33.37
CA ALA A 93 4.33 5.03 33.97
C ALA A 93 3.13 5.89 33.57
N PRO A 94 2.71 6.86 34.41
CA PRO A 94 1.66 7.80 34.06
C PRO A 94 2.02 8.58 32.78
N ARG A 95 1.05 8.75 31.88
CA ARG A 95 1.20 9.47 30.59
C ARG A 95 2.25 8.90 29.64
N LEU A 96 2.68 7.66 29.87
CA LEU A 96 3.51 6.91 28.94
C LEU A 96 2.64 6.23 27.87
N PHE A 97 3.06 6.32 26.62
CA PHE A 97 2.47 5.59 25.52
C PHE A 97 3.55 4.91 24.67
N TYR A 98 3.15 3.85 24.01
CA TYR A 98 3.97 3.10 23.07
C TYR A 98 3.50 3.36 21.65
N LEU A 99 4.44 3.69 20.78
CA LEU A 99 4.22 3.81 19.34
C LEU A 99 4.78 2.56 18.65
N LEU A 100 3.89 1.82 18.00
CA LEU A 100 4.24 0.67 17.18
C LEU A 100 4.37 1.10 15.73
N GLU A 101 5.52 0.80 15.13
CA GLU A 101 5.72 0.89 13.69
C GLU A 101 5.81 -0.50 13.09
N GLN A 102 5.42 -0.61 11.82
CA GLN A 102 5.58 -1.81 11.03
C GLN A 102 6.22 -1.47 9.68
N ARG A 103 7.05 -2.39 9.18
CA ARG A 103 7.45 -2.42 7.77
C ARG A 103 7.09 -3.75 7.17
N GLN A 104 6.92 -3.78 5.85
CA GLN A 104 6.47 -4.99 5.17
C GLN A 104 7.00 -5.12 3.76
N HIS A 105 6.99 -6.36 3.26
CA HIS A 105 7.14 -6.65 1.84
C HIS A 105 6.22 -7.82 1.44
N VAL A 106 5.90 -7.90 0.16
CA VAL A 106 5.13 -9.01 -0.40
C VAL A 106 6.09 -10.14 -0.79
N GLY A 107 5.73 -11.39 -0.50
CA GLY A 107 6.52 -12.53 -0.96
C GLY A 107 6.33 -13.81 -0.15
N HIS A 108 6.78 -14.93 -0.72
CA HIS A 108 6.77 -16.23 -0.05
C HIS A 108 7.90 -16.41 0.96
N ARG A 109 9.03 -15.74 0.75
CA ARG A 109 10.21 -15.80 1.60
C ARG A 109 10.55 -14.41 2.10
N PHE A 110 10.95 -14.34 3.36
CA PHE A 110 11.49 -13.13 3.96
C PHE A 110 12.71 -12.65 3.17
N SER A 111 12.80 -11.35 2.96
CA SER A 111 13.92 -10.69 2.34
C SER A 111 13.98 -9.27 2.86
N GLN A 112 15.03 -8.98 3.62
CA GLN A 112 15.23 -7.71 4.30
C GLN A 112 15.32 -6.55 3.29
N ASP A 113 16.01 -6.75 2.17
CA ASP A 113 16.22 -5.73 1.13
C ASP A 113 14.94 -5.27 0.43
N ARG A 114 13.85 -6.05 0.55
CA ARG A 114 12.55 -5.72 -0.05
C ARG A 114 11.59 -5.03 0.91
N LEU A 115 11.95 -4.89 2.18
CA LEU A 115 11.12 -4.22 3.17
C LEU A 115 10.95 -2.74 2.81
N GLY A 116 9.70 -2.29 2.85
CA GLY A 116 9.40 -0.86 2.72
C GLY A 116 9.88 -0.04 3.91
N PRO A 117 9.61 1.28 3.89
CA PRO A 117 9.88 2.13 5.03
C PRO A 117 9.04 1.72 6.25
N TRP A 118 9.50 2.13 7.42
CA TRP A 118 8.73 2.01 8.65
C TRP A 118 7.50 2.94 8.60
N MET A 119 6.35 2.40 8.98
CA MET A 119 5.07 3.10 8.98
C MET A 119 4.38 2.95 10.35
N PRO A 120 3.83 4.03 10.93
CA PRO A 120 3.03 3.93 12.15
C PRO A 120 1.85 2.98 11.97
N SER A 121 1.65 2.05 12.91
CA SER A 121 0.59 1.04 12.84
C SER A 121 -0.35 1.07 14.05
N HIS A 122 0.15 1.38 15.24
CA HIS A 122 -0.66 1.39 16.46
C HIS A 122 -0.10 2.29 17.55
N ARG A 123 -0.98 2.77 18.44
CA ARG A 123 -0.61 3.42 19.69
C ARG A 123 -1.21 2.61 20.84
N SER A 124 -0.42 2.33 21.87
CA SER A 124 -0.86 1.62 23.06
C SER A 124 -0.47 2.35 24.33
N SER A 125 -1.26 2.23 25.39
CA SER A 125 -0.91 2.67 26.74
C SER A 125 -0.39 1.52 27.61
N ARG A 126 -0.20 0.34 27.03
CA ARG A 126 0.25 -0.89 27.70
C ARG A 126 1.42 -1.50 26.90
N PRO A 127 2.23 -2.38 27.51
CA PRO A 127 3.33 -3.06 26.81
C PRO A 127 2.83 -4.19 25.87
N SER A 128 1.75 -3.92 25.14
CA SER A 128 1.15 -4.82 24.17
C SER A 128 0.27 -4.08 23.17
N ALA A 129 0.09 -4.66 22.00
CA ALA A 129 -0.85 -4.21 20.98
C ALA A 129 -1.66 -5.39 20.45
N THR A 130 -2.91 -5.14 20.05
CA THR A 130 -3.76 -6.15 19.40
C THR A 130 -4.26 -5.62 18.07
N LEU A 131 -3.74 -6.18 16.98
CA LEU A 131 -4.07 -5.80 15.61
C LEU A 131 -5.18 -6.73 15.08
N LYS A 132 -6.38 -6.19 14.83
CA LYS A 132 -7.53 -6.95 14.32
C LYS A 132 -7.69 -6.70 12.82
N GLY A 133 -7.46 -7.72 11.98
CA GLY A 133 -7.61 -7.64 10.53
C GLY A 133 -6.68 -6.65 9.81
N ALA A 134 -5.68 -6.10 10.51
CA ALA A 134 -4.77 -5.09 9.96
C ALA A 134 -3.69 -5.71 9.05
N LEU A 135 -3.25 -6.94 9.36
CA LEU A 135 -2.25 -7.63 8.56
C LEU A 135 -2.92 -8.42 7.43
N LYS A 136 -2.30 -8.37 6.25
CA LYS A 136 -2.67 -9.11 5.06
C LYS A 136 -1.82 -10.37 4.88
N PRO A 137 -2.41 -11.51 4.48
CA PRO A 137 -1.67 -12.70 4.11
C PRO A 137 -0.73 -12.47 2.91
N GLY A 138 0.30 -13.30 2.78
CA GLY A 138 1.26 -13.21 1.66
C GLY A 138 2.29 -12.09 1.78
N ARG A 139 2.46 -11.58 3.00
CA ARG A 139 3.39 -10.49 3.32
C ARG A 139 4.19 -10.85 4.55
N TRP A 140 5.44 -10.40 4.53
CA TRP A 140 6.32 -10.44 5.67
C TRP A 140 6.30 -9.09 6.36
N TYR A 141 6.29 -9.11 7.68
CA TYR A 141 6.21 -7.95 8.55
C TYR A 141 7.37 -7.98 9.55
N GLU A 142 7.83 -6.80 9.90
CA GLU A 142 8.61 -6.57 11.11
C GLU A 142 8.00 -5.40 11.88
N PHE A 143 8.15 -5.45 13.20
CA PHE A 143 7.62 -4.45 14.11
C PHE A 143 8.75 -3.86 14.95
N ARG A 144 8.62 -2.59 15.31
CA ARG A 144 9.46 -1.95 16.32
C ARG A 144 8.62 -1.03 17.18
N VAL A 145 9.05 -0.81 18.42
CA VAL A 145 8.27 -0.04 19.39
C VAL A 145 9.13 1.05 20.00
N ALA A 146 8.59 2.26 20.09
CA ALA A 146 9.15 3.35 20.88
C ALA A 146 8.26 3.64 22.08
N ALA A 147 8.87 3.91 23.23
CA ALA A 147 8.19 4.46 24.39
C ALA A 147 8.26 6.00 24.33
N VAL A 148 7.15 6.67 24.62
CA VAL A 148 7.00 8.13 24.44
C VAL A 148 6.22 8.72 25.61
N ASP A 149 6.76 9.76 26.23
CA ASP A 149 6.07 10.57 27.24
C ASP A 149 6.16 12.08 26.92
N ALA A 150 5.89 12.94 27.91
CA ALA A 150 5.93 14.38 27.74
C ALA A 150 7.36 14.93 27.49
N ASN A 151 8.40 14.23 27.93
CA ASN A 151 9.79 14.61 27.74
C ASN A 151 10.36 14.11 26.41
N GLY A 152 9.70 13.13 25.78
CA GLY A 152 10.01 12.65 24.44
C GLY A 152 10.26 11.14 24.42
N THR A 153 11.26 10.71 23.65
CA THR A 153 11.58 9.30 23.45
C THR A 153 13.07 9.07 23.28
N ARG A 154 13.55 7.90 23.71
CA ARG A 154 14.90 7.40 23.41
C ARG A 154 15.02 6.74 22.03
N GLY A 155 13.91 6.62 21.31
CA GLY A 155 13.86 6.00 19.99
C GLY A 155 13.16 4.64 20.01
N PHE A 156 13.29 3.92 18.90
CA PHE A 156 12.66 2.62 18.71
C PHE A 156 13.56 1.48 19.20
N SER A 157 12.92 0.39 19.58
CA SER A 157 13.57 -0.89 19.84
C SER A 157 14.25 -1.46 18.59
N GLU A 158 15.07 -2.48 18.81
CA GLU A 158 15.42 -3.41 17.74
C GLU A 158 14.14 -4.02 17.11
N PRO A 159 14.15 -4.32 15.81
CA PRO A 159 13.03 -4.98 15.14
C PRO A 159 12.68 -6.33 15.77
N SER A 160 11.40 -6.69 15.73
CA SER A 160 10.94 -8.05 16.01
C SER A 160 11.53 -9.04 15.02
N GLN A 161 11.49 -10.33 15.35
CA GLN A 161 11.72 -11.37 14.34
C GLN A 161 10.73 -11.22 13.17
N PRO A 162 11.13 -11.55 11.93
CA PRO A 162 10.24 -11.52 10.78
C PRO A 162 9.00 -12.38 10.99
N PHE A 163 7.83 -11.81 10.72
CA PHE A 163 6.54 -12.45 10.94
C PHE A 163 5.73 -12.49 9.64
N THR A 164 5.08 -13.61 9.36
CA THR A 164 4.03 -13.72 8.33
C THR A 164 2.83 -14.44 8.91
N LEU A 165 1.63 -14.05 8.48
CA LEU A 165 0.42 -14.82 8.79
C LEU A 165 0.52 -16.22 8.18
N SER A 166 -0.03 -17.20 8.90
CA SER A 166 -0.11 -18.59 8.44
C SER A 166 -0.98 -18.70 7.19
N ILE A 167 -0.36 -19.06 6.06
CA ILE A 167 -1.05 -19.33 4.80
C ILE A 167 -1.37 -20.83 4.74
N GLY A 168 -2.54 -21.20 4.24
CA GLY A 168 -2.84 -22.62 3.98
C GLY A 168 -1.84 -23.18 2.98
N LYS A 169 -1.19 -24.30 3.30
CA LYS A 169 -0.18 -24.91 2.42
C LYS A 169 -0.81 -25.18 1.05
N PHE A 170 -0.23 -24.61 -0.01
CA PHE A 170 -0.46 -25.11 -1.37
C PHE A 170 0.16 -26.50 -1.45
N HIS A 171 -0.59 -27.44 -2.02
CA HIS A 171 -0.15 -28.82 -2.19
C HIS A 171 1.07 -28.83 -3.13
N GLU A 172 2.27 -28.92 -2.57
CA GLU A 172 3.47 -29.23 -3.33
C GLU A 172 3.43 -30.74 -3.58
N SER A 173 3.12 -31.14 -4.81
CA SER A 173 3.15 -32.54 -5.21
C SER A 173 4.60 -33.04 -5.18
N GLY A 174 5.04 -33.51 -4.02
CA GLY A 174 6.24 -34.32 -3.86
C GLY A 174 6.04 -35.71 -4.48
N PRO A 175 7.14 -36.42 -4.81
CA PRO A 175 7.06 -37.72 -5.47
C PRO A 175 6.38 -38.75 -4.58
N LYS A 176 5.69 -39.69 -5.25
CA LYS A 176 4.88 -40.76 -4.67
C LYS A 176 5.59 -41.50 -3.54
N GLY A 177 4.90 -41.71 -2.42
CA GLY A 177 5.19 -42.83 -1.52
C GLY A 177 5.61 -42.50 -0.09
N THR A 178 4.86 -41.69 0.66
CA THR A 178 4.64 -41.92 2.10
C THR A 178 3.48 -41.05 2.58
N ALA A 179 2.34 -41.66 2.89
CA ALA A 179 1.22 -40.97 3.52
C ALA A 179 1.57 -40.76 5.01
N VAL A 180 2.13 -39.60 5.35
CA VAL A 180 2.07 -39.14 6.74
C VAL A 180 0.68 -38.56 6.94
N LEU A 181 -0.12 -39.21 7.78
CA LEU A 181 -1.36 -38.69 8.33
C LEU A 181 -1.04 -37.44 9.16
N VAL A 182 -0.86 -36.30 8.48
CA VAL A 182 -1.06 -35.01 9.13
C VAL A 182 -2.55 -34.86 9.22
N THR A 183 -3.09 -35.22 10.38
CA THR A 183 -4.48 -34.95 10.76
C THR A 183 -4.84 -33.55 10.28
N ALA A 184 -5.70 -33.51 9.28
CA ALA A 184 -6.25 -32.28 8.76
C ALA A 184 -7.01 -31.62 9.91
N ARG A 185 -6.37 -30.68 10.62
CA ARG A 185 -7.10 -29.60 11.26
C ARG A 185 -7.61 -28.72 10.12
N GLN A 186 -8.73 -29.18 9.57
CA GLN A 186 -9.51 -28.57 8.50
C GLN A 186 -9.69 -27.06 8.75
N ASN A 187 -9.55 -26.30 7.66
CA ASN A 187 -9.81 -24.86 7.50
C ASN A 187 -8.69 -23.85 7.86
N VAL A 188 -7.56 -23.90 7.15
CA VAL A 188 -6.68 -22.73 6.97
C VAL A 188 -7.10 -21.98 5.70
N LYS A 189 -8.02 -21.01 5.83
CA LYS A 189 -8.58 -20.18 4.72
C LYS A 189 -7.92 -18.79 4.69
N GLN A 190 -6.60 -18.72 4.65
CA GLN A 190 -5.85 -17.46 4.56
C GLN A 190 -4.84 -17.42 3.41
N CYS A 191 -5.21 -17.97 2.24
CA CYS A 191 -4.52 -17.60 1.01
C CYS A 191 -4.85 -16.14 0.68
N PRO A 192 -3.89 -15.34 0.15
CA PRO A 192 -4.20 -14.01 -0.33
C PRO A 192 -5.36 -14.07 -1.31
N LYS A 193 -6.40 -13.27 -1.09
CA LYS A 193 -7.57 -13.29 -1.94
C LYS A 193 -7.25 -12.60 -3.27
N PRO A 194 -7.91 -13.01 -4.37
CA PRO A 194 -7.88 -12.22 -5.59
C PRO A 194 -8.34 -10.78 -5.34
N PRO A 195 -7.81 -9.80 -6.09
CA PRO A 195 -8.27 -8.42 -5.98
C PRO A 195 -9.78 -8.31 -6.22
N GLY A 196 -10.43 -7.33 -5.58
CA GLY A 196 -11.81 -6.98 -5.92
C GLY A 196 -11.95 -6.42 -7.34
N PRO A 197 -13.19 -6.19 -7.81
CA PRO A 197 -13.42 -5.54 -9.09
C PRO A 197 -12.88 -4.09 -9.06
N PRO A 198 -12.38 -3.56 -10.19
CA PRO A 198 -12.07 -2.13 -10.33
C PRO A 198 -13.30 -1.26 -10.01
N GLU A 199 -13.08 -0.11 -9.36
CA GLU A 199 -14.18 0.81 -8.99
C GLU A 199 -14.40 1.89 -10.07
N ASP A 200 -15.55 2.56 -10.02
CA ASP A 200 -15.89 3.74 -10.84
C ASP A 200 -15.60 3.56 -12.34
N LEU A 201 -15.97 2.40 -12.89
CA LEU A 201 -15.79 2.10 -14.31
C LEU A 201 -16.71 2.99 -15.16
N THR A 202 -16.12 3.91 -15.92
CA THR A 202 -16.83 4.87 -16.77
C THR A 202 -16.31 4.82 -18.19
N VAL A 203 -17.20 5.07 -19.16
CA VAL A 203 -16.83 5.12 -20.57
C VAL A 203 -17.46 6.34 -21.23
N GLN A 204 -16.68 7.01 -22.07
CA GLN A 204 -17.14 8.12 -22.91
C GLN A 204 -16.74 7.85 -24.36
N SER A 205 -17.64 8.07 -25.32
CA SER A 205 -17.32 8.00 -26.74
C SER A 205 -17.16 9.38 -27.36
N ARG A 206 -16.28 9.48 -28.36
CA ARG A 206 -16.14 10.66 -29.23
C ARG A 206 -16.01 10.19 -30.68
N PRO A 207 -16.65 10.87 -31.64
CA PRO A 207 -16.42 10.59 -33.06
C PRO A 207 -14.94 10.74 -33.43
N SER A 208 -14.48 9.88 -34.30
CA SER A 208 -13.25 9.99 -35.05
C SER A 208 -13.62 10.39 -36.47
N GLY A 209 -12.89 11.33 -37.10
CA GLY A 209 -13.26 11.92 -38.40
C GLY A 209 -13.48 10.95 -39.56
N ASN A 210 -13.19 9.65 -39.37
CA ASN A 210 -13.29 8.58 -40.36
C ASN A 210 -14.58 7.74 -40.22
N GLY A 211 -15.63 8.26 -39.56
CA GLY A 211 -16.88 7.52 -39.33
C GLY A 211 -16.79 6.41 -38.27
N THR A 212 -15.68 6.36 -37.52
CA THR A 212 -15.49 5.47 -36.36
C THR A 212 -15.58 6.26 -35.06
N TYR A 213 -15.71 5.57 -33.93
CA TYR A 213 -15.72 6.16 -32.60
C TYR A 213 -14.44 5.78 -31.83
N ARG A 214 -14.04 6.68 -30.94
CA ARG A 214 -13.05 6.41 -29.90
C ARG A 214 -13.74 6.37 -28.54
N GLY A 215 -13.53 5.29 -27.79
CA GLY A 215 -14.04 5.13 -26.44
C GLY A 215 -12.94 5.35 -25.40
N LEU A 216 -13.09 6.32 -24.52
CA LEU A 216 -12.21 6.50 -23.36
C LEU A 216 -12.81 5.74 -22.16
N LEU A 217 -12.22 4.60 -21.84
CA LEU A 217 -12.59 3.78 -20.68
C LEU A 217 -11.69 4.16 -19.51
N LYS A 218 -12.28 4.54 -18.37
CA LYS A 218 -11.56 4.89 -17.13
C LYS A 218 -12.08 4.07 -15.95
N TRP A 219 -11.20 3.76 -15.01
CA TRP A 219 -11.55 3.07 -13.77
C TRP A 219 -10.67 3.55 -12.60
N LYS A 220 -11.01 3.13 -11.39
CA LYS A 220 -10.18 3.27 -10.20
C LYS A 220 -9.68 1.91 -9.71
N HIS A 221 -8.63 1.93 -8.90
CA HIS A 221 -8.12 0.74 -8.24
C HIS A 221 -9.21 0.05 -7.39
N PRO A 222 -9.18 -1.30 -7.27
CA PRO A 222 -10.08 -2.00 -6.36
C PRO A 222 -9.90 -1.51 -4.92
N ARG A 223 -11.01 -1.26 -4.21
CA ARG A 223 -10.98 -0.85 -2.79
C ARG A 223 -10.34 -1.89 -1.87
N ASN A 224 -10.48 -3.17 -2.21
CA ASN A 224 -9.94 -4.27 -1.43
C ASN A 224 -9.01 -5.14 -2.28
N SER A 225 -7.76 -5.29 -1.86
CA SER A 225 -6.82 -6.26 -2.43
C SER A 225 -5.79 -6.67 -1.38
N ASP A 226 -5.61 -7.98 -1.17
CA ASP A 226 -4.63 -8.48 -0.20
C ASP A 226 -3.19 -8.30 -0.72
N LEU A 227 -3.01 -8.39 -2.03
CA LEU A 227 -1.74 -8.19 -2.75
C LEU A 227 -1.81 -6.97 -3.68
N PRO A 228 -0.68 -6.34 -4.01
CA PRO A 228 -0.64 -5.27 -4.99
C PRO A 228 -1.14 -5.75 -6.35
N VAL A 229 -1.99 -4.96 -6.99
CA VAL A 229 -2.36 -5.17 -8.39
C VAL A 229 -1.12 -4.96 -9.23
N GLN A 230 -0.81 -5.95 -10.07
CA GLN A 230 0.34 -5.93 -10.98
C GLN A 230 -0.04 -5.40 -12.37
N LYS A 231 -1.24 -5.75 -12.83
CA LYS A 231 -1.77 -5.34 -14.14
C LYS A 231 -3.28 -5.45 -14.19
N TYR A 232 -3.88 -4.75 -15.15
CA TYR A 232 -5.27 -4.89 -15.53
C TYR A 232 -5.39 -5.68 -16.83
N LYS A 233 -6.49 -6.42 -16.96
CA LYS A 233 -6.91 -7.03 -18.23
C LYS A 233 -8.22 -6.41 -18.64
N VAL A 234 -8.19 -5.65 -19.73
CA VAL A 234 -9.36 -5.02 -20.32
C VAL A 234 -9.89 -5.90 -21.43
N PHE A 235 -11.21 -6.01 -21.51
CA PHE A 235 -11.94 -6.76 -22.52
C PHE A 235 -12.97 -5.84 -23.16
N TRP A 236 -13.15 -5.96 -24.47
CA TRP A 236 -14.26 -5.32 -25.16
C TRP A 236 -14.76 -6.20 -26.28
N SER A 237 -16.07 -6.22 -26.47
CA SER A 237 -16.68 -6.89 -27.59
C SER A 237 -17.92 -6.18 -28.06
N ARG A 238 -18.18 -6.28 -29.37
CA ARG A 238 -19.43 -5.80 -29.95
C ARG A 238 -20.52 -6.84 -29.69
N ARG A 239 -21.67 -6.42 -29.15
CA ARG A 239 -22.87 -7.26 -28.99
C ARG A 239 -23.81 -6.98 -30.17
N PHE A 240 -24.30 -8.03 -30.82
CA PHE A 240 -25.34 -7.93 -31.85
C PHE A 240 -26.71 -7.93 -31.15
N GLN A 241 -27.61 -7.01 -31.53
CA GLN A 241 -28.93 -6.88 -30.90
C GLN A 241 -29.93 -7.96 -31.35
N GLU A 242 -29.60 -8.83 -32.31
CA GLU A 242 -30.54 -9.83 -32.81
C GLU A 242 -30.03 -11.27 -32.67
N LYS A 243 -30.96 -12.13 -32.25
CA LYS A 243 -30.83 -13.55 -31.93
C LYS A 243 -30.04 -14.33 -33.00
N ALA A 244 -28.77 -14.61 -32.76
CA ALA A 244 -28.08 -15.82 -33.20
C ALA A 244 -26.69 -15.91 -32.57
N ALA A 245 -26.29 -17.14 -32.22
CA ALA A 245 -24.98 -17.49 -31.72
C ALA A 245 -23.91 -17.19 -32.80
N ALA A 246 -23.31 -16.00 -32.75
CA ALA A 246 -22.12 -15.68 -33.51
C ALA A 246 -21.00 -15.33 -32.53
N SER A 247 -19.83 -15.92 -32.75
CA SER A 247 -18.61 -15.72 -31.97
C SER A 247 -18.36 -14.23 -31.70
N VAL A 248 -18.67 -13.81 -30.47
CA VAL A 248 -18.40 -12.47 -29.97
C VAL A 248 -16.88 -12.33 -29.95
N LEU A 249 -16.28 -11.65 -30.94
CA LEU A 249 -14.85 -11.36 -30.93
C LEU A 249 -14.57 -10.51 -29.69
N VAL A 250 -13.98 -11.15 -28.68
CA VAL A 250 -13.57 -10.50 -27.44
C VAL A 250 -12.14 -10.04 -27.62
N ASN A 251 -11.99 -8.75 -27.91
CA ASN A 251 -10.70 -8.12 -27.86
C ASN A 251 -10.24 -8.02 -26.40
N LYS A 252 -8.94 -8.15 -26.18
CA LYS A 252 -8.34 -8.10 -24.85
C LYS A 252 -7.02 -7.34 -24.89
N GLN A 253 -6.76 -6.56 -23.85
CA GLN A 253 -5.49 -5.86 -23.67
C GLN A 253 -5.05 -5.97 -22.22
N PHE A 254 -3.73 -6.11 -22.03
CA PHE A 254 -3.12 -5.97 -20.71
C PHE A 254 -2.53 -4.58 -20.57
N VAL A 255 -2.76 -3.95 -19.43
CA VAL A 255 -2.13 -2.68 -19.08
C VAL A 255 -1.46 -2.77 -17.71
N PRO A 256 -0.32 -2.08 -17.49
CA PRO A 256 0.34 -1.99 -16.20
C PRO A 256 -0.57 -1.45 -15.08
N ARG A 257 -0.16 -1.64 -13.82
CA ARG A 257 -0.94 -1.24 -12.63
C ARG A 257 -1.20 0.27 -12.53
N ASP A 258 -0.28 1.08 -13.03
CA ASP A 258 -0.30 2.55 -13.02
C ASP A 258 -1.24 3.12 -14.11
N VAL A 259 -1.66 2.30 -15.06
CA VAL A 259 -2.60 2.68 -16.12
C VAL A 259 -4.04 2.37 -15.67
N THR A 260 -4.83 3.43 -15.49
CA THR A 260 -6.24 3.37 -15.06
C THR A 260 -7.23 3.86 -16.13
N GLN A 261 -6.73 4.08 -17.35
CA GLN A 261 -7.54 4.47 -18.49
C GLN A 261 -6.96 3.93 -19.80
N ILE A 262 -7.82 3.62 -20.76
CA ILE A 262 -7.41 3.29 -22.13
C ILE A 262 -8.31 3.94 -23.16
N VAL A 263 -7.75 4.18 -24.35
CA VAL A 263 -8.51 4.62 -25.52
C VAL A 263 -8.74 3.41 -26.42
N LEU A 264 -10.00 3.06 -26.60
CA LEU A 264 -10.48 2.07 -27.56
C LEU A 264 -10.68 2.76 -28.92
N ASN A 265 -9.87 2.41 -29.90
CA ASN A 265 -9.93 2.98 -31.24
C ASN A 265 -10.77 2.12 -32.18
N ASN A 266 -11.19 2.73 -33.31
CA ASN A 266 -11.89 2.05 -34.41
C ASN A 266 -13.18 1.34 -33.97
N LEU A 267 -13.92 1.93 -33.03
CA LEU A 267 -15.24 1.44 -32.67
C LEU A 267 -16.21 1.78 -33.80
N GLN A 268 -17.04 0.82 -34.19
CA GLN A 268 -18.04 1.02 -35.24
C GLN A 268 -19.20 1.85 -34.70
N ALA A 269 -19.79 2.67 -35.55
CA ALA A 269 -21.01 3.40 -35.24
C ALA A 269 -22.20 2.45 -35.03
N HIS A 270 -23.24 2.93 -34.36
CA HIS A 270 -24.53 2.23 -34.19
C HIS A 270 -24.38 0.81 -33.64
N SER A 271 -23.43 0.65 -32.72
CA SER A 271 -23.04 -0.63 -32.15
C SER A 271 -23.01 -0.54 -30.63
N LEU A 272 -23.52 -1.58 -29.97
CA LEU A 272 -23.42 -1.74 -28.53
C LEU A 272 -22.16 -2.54 -28.17
N TYR A 273 -21.30 -1.97 -27.34
CA TYR A 273 -20.10 -2.61 -26.84
C TYR A 273 -20.25 -3.03 -25.38
N PHE A 274 -19.79 -4.23 -25.05
CA PHE A 274 -19.66 -4.71 -23.68
C PHE A 274 -18.20 -4.63 -23.26
N LEU A 275 -17.91 -3.82 -22.25
CA LEU A 275 -16.57 -3.52 -21.77
C LEU A 275 -16.37 -4.12 -20.39
N GLN A 276 -15.23 -4.76 -20.14
CA GLN A 276 -14.90 -5.30 -18.83
C GLN A 276 -13.46 -5.01 -18.44
N VAL A 277 -13.20 -4.78 -17.16
CA VAL A 277 -11.86 -4.62 -16.62
C VAL A 277 -11.67 -5.58 -15.45
N GLN A 278 -10.56 -6.31 -15.46
CA GLN A 278 -10.19 -7.29 -14.43
C GLN A 278 -8.84 -6.92 -13.81
N ALA A 279 -8.81 -6.77 -12.49
CA ALA A 279 -7.56 -6.58 -11.75
C ALA A 279 -6.83 -7.92 -11.55
N LEU A 280 -5.50 -7.92 -11.61
CA LEU A 280 -4.67 -9.11 -11.48
C LEU A 280 -3.55 -8.88 -10.49
N ALA A 281 -3.40 -9.80 -9.53
CA ALA A 281 -2.28 -9.85 -8.60
C ALA A 281 -1.47 -11.14 -8.79
N GLN A 282 -0.28 -11.17 -8.20
CA GLN A 282 0.62 -12.32 -8.25
C GLN A 282 1.15 -12.65 -6.87
N PHE A 283 1.13 -13.94 -6.52
CA PHE A 283 1.70 -14.49 -5.30
C PHE A 283 2.64 -15.64 -5.65
N GLY A 284 3.95 -15.43 -5.57
CA GLY A 284 4.91 -16.41 -6.07
C GLY A 284 4.68 -16.70 -7.57
N ARG A 285 4.37 -17.95 -7.91
CA ARG A 285 4.03 -18.38 -9.28
C ARG A 285 2.54 -18.26 -9.59
N ASP A 286 1.69 -18.10 -8.57
CA ASP A 286 0.26 -18.09 -8.73
C ASP A 286 -0.26 -16.72 -9.12
N ARG A 287 -1.11 -16.70 -10.15
CA ARG A 287 -1.77 -15.49 -10.62
C ARG A 287 -3.20 -15.45 -10.11
N LEU A 288 -3.47 -14.46 -9.26
CA LEU A 288 -4.80 -14.24 -8.70
C LEU A 288 -5.59 -13.32 -9.63
N LYS A 289 -6.70 -13.84 -10.17
CA LYS A 289 -7.58 -13.13 -11.09
C LYS A 289 -8.77 -12.58 -10.32
N GLY A 290 -8.88 -11.25 -10.22
CA GLY A 290 -9.99 -10.61 -9.54
C GLY A 290 -11.32 -10.73 -10.27
N GLU A 291 -12.38 -10.25 -9.64
CA GLU A 291 -13.67 -10.10 -10.30
C GLU A 291 -13.61 -9.02 -11.40
N LYS A 292 -14.55 -9.09 -12.35
CA LYS A 292 -14.61 -8.13 -13.47
C LYS A 292 -15.61 -7.03 -13.16
N ALA A 293 -15.19 -5.78 -13.27
CA ALA A 293 -16.12 -4.66 -13.44
C ALA A 293 -16.56 -4.62 -14.91
N ALA A 294 -17.80 -4.25 -15.17
CA ALA A 294 -18.35 -4.20 -16.52
C ALA A 294 -19.19 -2.94 -16.75
N THR A 295 -19.18 -2.45 -17.98
CA THR A 295 -20.05 -1.35 -18.44
C THR A 295 -20.39 -1.56 -19.91
N PHE A 296 -21.39 -0.82 -20.40
CA PHE A 296 -21.78 -0.82 -21.79
C PHE A 296 -21.45 0.52 -22.42
N LEU A 297 -21.04 0.49 -23.69
CA LEU A 297 -20.86 1.68 -24.50
C LEU A 297 -21.79 1.59 -25.70
N ASP A 298 -22.73 2.52 -25.78
CA ASP A 298 -23.56 2.71 -26.95
C ASP A 298 -22.93 3.75 -27.89
N THR A 299 -22.85 3.42 -29.17
CA THR A 299 -22.39 4.30 -30.25
C THR A 299 -23.54 4.68 -31.20
N ALA A 300 -24.79 4.45 -30.80
CA ALA A 300 -26.00 4.92 -31.47
C ALA A 300 -26.26 6.42 -31.21
N SER A 301 -25.32 7.28 -31.64
CA SER A 301 -25.47 8.75 -31.76
C SER A 301 -25.85 9.57 -30.51
N MET A 302 -25.06 10.59 -30.19
CA MET A 302 -25.56 11.80 -29.52
C MET A 302 -25.26 12.99 -30.44
N ALA A 303 -26.34 13.62 -30.89
CA ALA A 303 -26.50 14.89 -31.60
C ALA A 303 -25.85 15.05 -32.99
N ILE A 304 -26.71 14.97 -34.02
CA ILE A 304 -26.67 15.90 -35.15
C ILE A 304 -26.74 17.32 -34.54
N VAL A 305 -25.65 18.09 -34.59
CA VAL A 305 -25.76 19.54 -34.42
C VAL A 305 -26.48 20.04 -35.67
N ILE A 306 -27.77 20.34 -35.52
CA ILE A 306 -28.53 21.10 -36.51
C ILE A 306 -27.82 22.47 -36.60
N LEU A 307 -27.00 22.66 -37.63
CA LEU A 307 -26.64 24.00 -38.08
C LEU A 307 -27.87 24.57 -38.78
N SER A 308 -28.67 25.32 -38.05
CA SER A 308 -29.62 26.25 -38.62
C SER A 308 -28.85 27.41 -39.26
N ARG A 309 -29.03 27.57 -40.57
CA ARG A 309 -28.84 28.79 -41.40
C ARG A 309 -28.95 28.32 -42.85
N SER A 310 -29.72 28.90 -43.75
CA SER A 310 -30.53 30.11 -43.75
C SER A 310 -31.33 30.00 -45.06
N ASN A 311 -32.61 30.34 -45.02
CA ASN A 311 -33.46 30.45 -46.21
C ASN A 311 -32.91 31.59 -47.10
N PRO A 312 -32.53 31.37 -48.36
CA PRO A 312 -32.45 32.46 -49.32
C PRO A 312 -33.77 32.48 -50.08
N ASN A 313 -34.49 33.58 -50.04
CA ASN A 313 -35.18 33.99 -51.26
C ASN A 313 -35.23 35.52 -51.35
N PRO A 314 -35.05 36.04 -52.58
CA PRO A 314 -34.93 37.47 -52.88
C PRO A 314 -36.25 38.24 -52.72
#